data_AF-A0A0L0CGG0-F1
#
_entry.id   AF-A0A0L0CGG0-F1
#
_cell.length_a   1.000
_cell.length_b   1.000
_cell.length_c   1.000
_cell.angle_alpha   90.00
_cell.angle_beta   90.00
_cell.angle_gamma   90.00
#
_symmetry.space_group_name_H-M   'P 1'
#
loop_
_entity.id
_entity.type
_entity.pdbx_description
1 polymer ?
#
loop_
_entity_poly.entity_id
_entity_poly.type
_entity_poly.pdbx_seq_one_letter_code
_entity_poly.pdbx_strand_id
1 'polypeptide(L)' 'MFNDDITTLRTIGFSHEPGWLQGTLNGKTGLIPENYVEHLKPYH' A
#
# COMPACT_ATOMS: atom_id res chain seq x y z
N MET A 1 22.27 4.08 5.27
CA MET A 1 21.84 3.70 3.91
C MET A 1 20.73 2.65 4.05
N PHE A 2 19.62 3.03 4.68
CA PHE A 2 18.33 2.37 4.41
C PHE A 2 17.71 3.30 3.39
N ASN A 3 17.56 2.84 2.15
CA ASN A 3 16.96 3.68 1.12
C ASN A 3 15.54 4.03 1.55
N ASP A 4 15.27 5.32 1.74
CA ASP A 4 13.94 5.89 2.01
C ASP A 4 12.96 5.69 0.83
N ASP A 5 13.32 4.86 -0.16
CA ASP A 5 12.52 4.49 -1.33
C ASP A 5 11.33 3.58 -0.98
N ILE A 6 11.30 2.97 0.23
CA ILE A 6 10.07 2.33 0.71
C ILE A 6 9.16 3.42 1.28
N THR A 7 8.50 4.13 0.37
CA THR A 7 7.46 5.07 0.74
C THR A 7 6.35 4.27 1.42
N THR A 8 6.22 4.42 2.75
CA THR A 8 5.27 3.62 3.54
C THR A 8 3.84 3.91 3.09
N LEU A 9 3.23 2.95 2.41
CA LEU A 9 1.83 3.01 1.99
C LEU A 9 0.94 2.69 3.19
N ARG A 10 0.10 3.64 3.60
CA ARG A 10 -0.95 3.37 4.57
C ARG A 10 -2.20 2.91 3.83
N THR A 11 -2.38 1.59 3.74
CA THR A 11 -3.60 1.00 3.21
C THR A 11 -4.76 1.28 4.17
N ILE A 12 -5.85 1.84 3.63
CA ILE A 12 -7.04 2.24 4.42
C ILE A 12 -8.16 1.21 4.30
N GLY A 13 -8.07 0.24 3.38
CA GLY A 13 -8.98 -0.89 3.23
C GLY A 13 -9.11 -1.39 1.79
N PHE A 14 -10.00 -2.37 1.59
CA PHE A 14 -10.41 -2.81 0.26
C PHE A 14 -11.25 -1.72 -0.42
N SER A 15 -11.04 -1.52 -1.71
CA SER A 15 -11.89 -0.60 -2.49
C SER A 15 -13.23 -1.25 -2.85
N HIS A 16 -14.16 -0.47 -3.41
CA HIS A 16 -15.40 -1.00 -4.01
C HIS A 16 -15.15 -1.88 -5.24
N GLU A 17 -13.95 -1.80 -5.83
CA GLU A 17 -13.54 -2.62 -6.97
C GLU A 17 -12.75 -3.85 -6.48
N PRO A 18 -13.20 -5.07 -6.78
CA PRO A 18 -12.48 -6.29 -6.45
C PRO A 18 -11.07 -6.28 -7.05
N GLY A 19 -10.05 -6.58 -6.23
CA GLY A 19 -8.64 -6.60 -6.65
C GLY A 19 -7.92 -5.24 -6.60
N TRP A 20 -8.59 -4.20 -6.10
CA TRP A 20 -7.99 -2.88 -5.85
C TRP A 20 -8.05 -2.52 -4.37
N LEU A 21 -6.92 -2.05 -3.85
CA LEU A 21 -6.76 -1.53 -2.51
C LEU A 21 -6.81 0.00 -2.54
N GLN A 22 -7.43 0.62 -1.54
CA GLN A 22 -7.34 2.06 -1.35
C GLN A 22 -6.20 2.36 -0.38
N GLY A 23 -5.28 3.24 -0.78
CA GLY A 23 -4.14 3.63 0.05
C GLY A 23 -3.82 5.12 -0.07
N THR A 24 -3.14 5.63 0.96
CA THR A 24 -2.62 7.00 0.97
C THR A 24 -1.10 6.97 1.05
N LEU A 25 -0.46 7.70 0.13
CA LEU A 25 0.99 7.87 0.04
C LEU A 25 1.35 9.35 0.02
N ASN A 26 2.15 9.82 0.97
CA ASN A 26 2.61 11.22 1.02
C ASN A 26 1.46 12.24 0.91
N GLY A 27 0.31 11.96 1.53
CA GLY A 27 -0.89 12.81 1.48
C GLY A 27 -1.74 12.69 0.20
N LYS A 28 -1.34 11.85 -0.77
CA LYS A 28 -2.13 11.53 -1.97
C LYS A 28 -2.87 10.22 -1.76
N THR A 29 -4.17 10.20 -2.00
CA THR A 29 -5.00 8.98 -1.92
C THR A 29 -5.30 8.47 -3.31
N GLY A 30 -5.22 7.16 -3.49
CA GLY A 30 -5.49 6.52 -4.77
C GLY A 30 -5.81 5.03 -4.64
N LEU A 31 -6.22 4.46 -5.77
CA LEU A 31 -6.40 3.02 -5.93
C LEU A 31 -5.08 2.38 -6.33
N ILE A 32 -4.78 1.25 -5.71
CA ILE A 32 -3.55 0.49 -5.89
C ILE A 32 -3.98 -0.93 -6.25
N PRO A 33 -3.51 -1.49 -7.38
CA PRO A 33 -3.82 -2.86 -7.73
C PRO A 33 -3.18 -3.82 -6.71
N GLU A 34 -3.95 -4.77 -6.19
CA GLU A 34 -3.51 -5.70 -5.15
C GLU A 34 -2.27 -6.50 -5.57
N ASN A 35 -2.16 -6.84 -6.86
CA ASN A 35 -1.03 -7.59 -7.44
C ASN A 35 0.32 -6.85 -7.36
N TYR A 36 0.32 -5.54 -7.08
CA TYR A 36 1.53 -4.72 -6.95
C TYR A 36 1.89 -4.42 -5.49
N VAL A 37 1.16 -4.98 -4.54
CA VAL A 37 1.37 -4.75 -3.10
C VAL A 37 1.86 -6.04 -2.45
N GLU A 38 2.99 -5.95 -1.75
CA GLU A 38 3.46 -7.03 -0.88
C GLU A 38 3.09 -6.75 0.57
N HIS A 39 2.41 -7.70 1.21
CA HIS A 39 2.03 -7.57 2.62
C HIS A 39 3.26 -7.89 3.48
N LEU A 40 3.86 -6.85 4.07
CA LEU A 40 4.92 -7.03 5.05
C LEU A 40 4.35 -7.76 6.27
N LYS A 41 4.71 -9.04 6.41
CA LYS A 41 4.44 -9.80 7.63
C LYS A 41 5.48 -9.38 8.68
N PRO A 42 5.10 -9.15 9.94
CA PRO A 42 6.08 -8.94 10.99
C PRO A 42 6.97 -10.18 11.07
N TYR A 43 8.30 -9.97 11.05
CA TYR A 43 9.26 -11.05 11.29
C TYR A 43 9.05 -11.59 12.72
N HIS A 44 9.01 -12.92 12.82
CA HIS A 44 8.70 -13.64 14.05
C HIS A 44 9.90 -13.77 14.99
#